data_AF-A0A1Y4WQJ8-F1
#
_entry.id   AF-A0A1Y4WQJ8-F1
#
_cell.length_a   1.000
_cell.length_b   1.000
_cell.length_c   1.000
_cell.angle_alpha   90.00
_cell.angle_beta   90.00
_cell.angle_gamma   90.00
#
_symmetry.space_group_name_H-M   'P 1'
#
loop_
_entity.id
_entity.type
_entity.pdbx_description
1 polymer ?
#
loop_
_entity_poly.entity_id
_entity_poly.type
_entity_poly.pdbx_seq_one_letter_code
_entity_poly.pdbx_strand_id
1 'polypeptide(L)'
;MAKMIEGVTENILKCAKEEFLANGYENASLRNIAEKAGTTKSSLLYRYSDKEALYHSIVQPVADGFCELLQKTLAGFEALEPEEQKAQINSYSNGKFSKLMDFVFAHLDEFKIMLLSGETNCYQEFMHRVVAIDIQTTLQYIEKTGNDAISSGRLTMELAHLLSSAFYTGLFETVIHDMTKEDAKKHIQSMSWFFNAGWKTIFEGGKVGDVMWPD
;
A
#
# COMPACT_ATOMS: atom_id res chain seq x y z
N MET A 1 -34.97 20.31 3.21
CA MET A 1 -33.60 19.80 3.07
C MET A 1 -32.84 20.14 4.34
N ALA A 2 -32.35 19.13 5.07
CA ALA A 2 -31.55 19.37 6.27
C ALA A 2 -30.26 20.10 5.87
N LYS A 3 -30.04 21.28 6.43
CA LYS A 3 -28.83 22.08 6.18
C LYS A 3 -27.63 21.27 6.69
N MET A 4 -26.70 20.93 5.80
CA MET A 4 -25.42 20.35 6.20
C MET A 4 -24.69 21.39 7.04
N ILE A 5 -24.62 21.17 8.35
CA ILE A 5 -23.86 22.03 9.26
C ILE A 5 -22.38 21.72 9.00
N GLU A 6 -21.63 22.76 8.62
CA GLU A 6 -20.19 22.73 8.41
C GLU A 6 -19.49 22.27 9.72
N GLY A 7 -18.55 21.33 9.64
CA GLY A 7 -17.86 20.75 10.81
C GLY A 7 -18.48 19.46 11.38
N VAL A 8 -19.75 19.14 11.07
CA VAL A 8 -20.38 17.90 11.56
C VAL A 8 -19.77 16.66 10.88
N THR A 9 -19.46 16.76 9.59
CA THR A 9 -18.87 15.65 8.84
C THR A 9 -17.47 15.33 9.34
N GLU A 10 -16.66 16.36 9.58
CA GLU A 10 -15.30 16.26 10.11
C GLU A 10 -15.30 15.65 11.52
N ASN A 11 -16.24 16.06 12.38
CA ASN A 11 -16.40 15.49 13.71
C ASN A 11 -16.84 14.02 13.66
N ILE A 12 -17.77 13.66 12.78
CA ILE A 12 -18.17 12.25 12.58
C ILE A 12 -16.96 11.42 12.17
N LEU A 13 -16.18 11.87 11.18
CA LEU A 13 -14.99 11.13 10.72
C LEU A 13 -13.95 10.97 11.82
N LYS A 14 -13.69 12.03 12.59
CA LYS A 14 -12.78 11.96 13.74
C LYS A 14 -13.24 10.92 14.77
N CYS A 15 -14.48 10.99 15.22
CA CYS A 15 -15.02 10.04 16.20
C CYS A 15 -15.13 8.62 15.64
N ALA A 16 -15.36 8.47 14.34
CA ALA A 16 -15.39 7.17 13.67
C ALA A 16 -14.00 6.54 13.65
N LYS A 17 -12.95 7.30 13.31
CA LYS A 17 -11.56 6.81 13.37
C LYS A 17 -11.20 6.32 14.78
N GLU A 18 -11.51 7.11 15.80
CA GLU A 18 -11.29 6.73 17.20
C GLU A 18 -12.05 5.44 17.57
N GLU A 19 -13.31 5.30 17.14
CA GLU A 19 -14.12 4.11 17.41
C GLU A 19 -13.60 2.87 16.70
N PHE A 20 -13.20 2.97 15.42
CA PHE A 20 -12.65 1.85 14.65
C PHE A 20 -11.28 1.41 15.14
N LEU A 21 -10.41 2.34 15.55
CA LEU A 21 -9.12 2.02 16.16
C LEU A 21 -9.28 1.29 17.50
N ALA A 22 -10.26 1.70 18.31
CA ALA A 22 -10.45 1.14 19.65
C ALA A 22 -11.18 -0.22 19.63
N ASN A 23 -12.13 -0.42 18.72
CA ASN A 23 -13.06 -1.55 18.77
C ASN A 23 -12.95 -2.50 17.55
N GLY A 24 -12.17 -2.12 16.54
CA GLY A 24 -12.19 -2.80 15.24
C GLY A 24 -13.49 -2.52 14.47
N TYR A 25 -13.60 -3.07 13.27
CA TYR A 25 -14.74 -2.85 12.38
C TYR A 25 -16.02 -3.46 12.94
N GLU A 26 -15.97 -4.73 13.37
CA GLU A 26 -17.15 -5.47 13.80
C GLU A 26 -17.82 -4.84 15.03
N ASN A 27 -17.04 -4.49 16.06
CA ASN A 27 -17.57 -3.97 17.32
C ASN A 27 -17.79 -2.45 17.34
N ALA A 28 -17.38 -1.70 16.30
CA ALA A 28 -17.60 -0.26 16.24
C ALA A 28 -19.10 0.11 16.22
N SER A 29 -19.51 1.03 17.08
CA SER A 29 -20.91 1.44 17.24
C SER A 29 -21.20 2.78 16.56
N LEU A 30 -22.02 2.76 15.50
CA LEU A 30 -22.53 3.98 14.84
C LEU A 30 -23.28 4.91 15.80
N ARG A 31 -23.89 4.35 16.85
CA ARG A 31 -24.56 5.13 17.89
C ARG A 31 -23.52 5.88 18.74
N ASN A 32 -22.48 5.19 19.20
CA ASN A 32 -21.42 5.80 19.99
C ASN A 32 -20.70 6.90 19.19
N ILE A 33 -20.42 6.64 17.90
CA ILE A 33 -19.82 7.62 16.99
C ILE A 33 -20.70 8.87 16.91
N ALA A 34 -22.00 8.71 16.68
CA ALA A 34 -22.92 9.84 16.58
C ALA A 34 -23.01 10.64 17.89
N GLU A 35 -23.12 9.96 19.04
CA GLU A 35 -23.15 10.59 20.37
C GLU A 35 -21.86 11.38 20.65
N LYS A 36 -20.69 10.80 20.42
CA LYS A 36 -19.38 11.46 20.57
C LYS A 36 -19.21 12.64 19.61
N ALA A 37 -19.73 12.52 18.39
CA ALA A 37 -19.69 13.59 17.39
C ALA A 37 -20.74 14.70 17.62
N GLY A 38 -21.54 14.63 18.70
CA GLY A 38 -22.57 15.62 19.01
C GLY A 38 -23.74 15.64 18.02
N THR A 39 -24.03 14.50 17.39
CA THR A 39 -25.10 14.36 16.40
C THR A 39 -25.98 13.14 16.70
N THR A 40 -26.95 12.85 15.83
CA THR A 40 -27.81 11.67 15.95
C THR A 40 -27.40 10.59 14.96
N LYS A 41 -27.64 9.31 15.31
CA LYS A 41 -27.42 8.19 14.39
C LYS A 41 -28.15 8.40 13.05
N SER A 42 -29.35 8.98 13.06
CA SER A 42 -30.09 9.31 11.83
C SER A 42 -29.39 10.37 10.98
N SER A 43 -28.80 11.39 11.60
CA SER A 43 -28.02 12.42 10.88
C SER A 43 -26.70 11.88 10.31
N LEU A 44 -26.07 10.94 11.03
CA LEU A 44 -24.91 10.19 10.54
C LEU A 44 -25.30 9.33 9.34
N LEU A 45 -26.38 8.54 9.46
CA LEU A 45 -26.85 7.64 8.39
C LEU A 45 -27.35 8.38 7.14
N TYR A 46 -27.75 9.64 7.29
CA TYR A 46 -28.05 10.51 6.15
C TYR A 46 -26.79 10.86 5.33
N ARG A 47 -25.60 10.84 5.95
CA ARG A 47 -24.31 11.12 5.27
C ARG A 47 -23.63 9.86 4.77
N TYR A 48 -23.69 8.80 5.56
CA TYR A 48 -23.07 7.50 5.28
C TYR A 48 -24.15 6.45 5.44
N SER A 49 -24.53 5.76 4.36
CA SER A 49 -25.68 4.86 4.32
C SER A 49 -25.67 3.79 5.42
N ASP A 50 -24.48 3.39 5.85
CA ASP A 50 -24.22 2.32 6.79
C ASP A 50 -22.79 2.43 7.37
N LYS A 51 -22.38 1.41 8.13
CA LYS A 51 -21.05 1.33 8.75
C LYS A 51 -19.94 1.15 7.72
N GLU A 52 -20.21 0.43 6.64
CA GLU A 52 -19.28 0.15 5.56
C GLU A 52 -18.96 1.44 4.79
N ALA A 53 -19.98 2.21 4.40
CA ALA A 53 -19.81 3.51 3.75
C ALA A 53 -19.01 4.50 4.62
N LEU A 54 -19.25 4.51 5.94
CA LEU A 54 -18.46 5.33 6.87
C LEU A 54 -17.01 4.84 6.95
N TYR A 55 -16.78 3.52 7.00
CA TYR A 55 -15.45 2.93 7.02
C TYR A 55 -14.66 3.25 5.74
N HIS A 56 -15.26 3.02 4.56
CA HIS A 56 -14.65 3.35 3.27
C HIS A 56 -14.32 4.83 3.15
N SER A 57 -15.15 5.73 3.68
CA SER A 57 -14.87 7.17 3.67
C SER A 57 -13.58 7.56 4.42
N ILE A 58 -13.09 6.68 5.31
CA ILE A 58 -11.85 6.85 6.07
C ILE A 58 -10.67 6.22 5.32
N VAL A 59 -10.80 4.95 4.90
CA VAL A 59 -9.65 4.17 4.39
C VAL A 59 -9.43 4.33 2.88
N GLN A 60 -10.49 4.54 2.10
CA GLN A 60 -10.39 4.63 0.63
C GLN A 60 -9.51 5.80 0.17
N PRO A 61 -9.62 7.03 0.75
CA PRO A 61 -8.78 8.15 0.32
C PRO A 61 -7.28 7.90 0.50
N VAL A 62 -6.89 7.21 1.57
CA VAL A 62 -5.47 6.91 1.83
C VAL A 62 -4.98 5.74 0.98
N ALA A 63 -5.83 4.74 0.69
CA ALA A 63 -5.53 3.67 -0.26
C ALA A 63 -5.29 4.23 -1.67
N ASP A 64 -6.18 5.11 -2.14
CA ASP A 64 -6.07 5.77 -3.43
C ASP A 64 -4.84 6.68 -3.49
N GLY A 65 -4.64 7.51 -2.47
CA GLY A 65 -3.47 8.39 -2.37
C GLY A 65 -2.15 7.65 -2.38
N PHE A 66 -2.06 6.49 -1.72
CA PHE A 66 -0.88 5.64 -1.77
C PHE A 66 -0.66 5.06 -3.16
N CYS A 67 -1.70 4.52 -3.81
CA CYS A 67 -1.61 3.99 -5.17
C CYS A 67 -1.15 5.06 -6.16
N GLU A 68 -1.71 6.26 -6.09
CA GLU A 68 -1.30 7.39 -6.93
C GLU A 68 0.15 7.80 -6.68
N LEU A 69 0.57 7.86 -5.41
CA LEU A 69 1.93 8.21 -5.05
C LEU A 69 2.92 7.16 -5.54
N LEU A 70 2.55 5.87 -5.43
CA LEU A 70 3.35 4.77 -5.94
C LEU A 70 3.49 4.86 -7.45
N GLN A 71 2.38 5.01 -8.17
CA GLN A 71 2.39 5.14 -9.63
C GLN A 71 3.23 6.33 -10.09
N LYS A 72 3.11 7.51 -9.44
CA LYS A 72 3.95 8.67 -9.75
C LYS A 72 5.43 8.40 -9.47
N THR A 73 5.73 7.66 -8.40
CA THR A 73 7.10 7.31 -8.03
C THR A 73 7.73 6.35 -9.04
N LEU A 74 6.96 5.40 -9.57
CA LEU A 74 7.42 4.43 -10.56
C LEU A 74 7.43 5.00 -11.98
N ALA A 75 6.49 5.87 -12.35
CA ALA A 75 6.45 6.53 -13.66
C ALA A 75 7.73 7.35 -13.96
N GLY A 76 8.37 7.91 -12.91
CA GLY A 76 9.67 8.56 -13.05
C GLY A 76 10.79 7.62 -13.52
N PHE A 77 10.65 6.31 -13.34
CA PHE A 77 11.55 5.27 -13.87
C PHE A 77 11.23 5.01 -15.32
N GLU A 78 9.93 4.80 -15.59
CA GLU A 78 9.40 4.45 -16.89
C GLU A 78 9.74 5.51 -17.94
N ALA A 79 9.83 6.78 -17.51
CA ALA A 79 10.17 7.91 -18.36
C ALA A 79 11.67 8.01 -18.72
N LEU A 80 12.56 7.27 -18.03
CA LEU A 80 13.99 7.27 -18.34
C LEU A 80 14.27 6.50 -19.65
N GLU A 81 15.36 6.87 -20.31
CA GLU A 81 15.84 6.13 -21.48
C GLU A 81 16.30 4.72 -21.08
N PRO A 82 16.22 3.71 -21.98
CA PRO A 82 16.49 2.31 -21.64
C PRO A 82 17.86 2.07 -20.98
N GLU A 83 18.92 2.76 -21.41
CA GLU A 83 20.25 2.63 -20.82
C GLU A 83 20.32 3.23 -19.39
N GLU A 84 19.61 4.31 -19.14
CA GLU A 84 19.48 4.89 -17.80
C GLU A 84 18.64 4.00 -16.89
N GLN A 85 17.59 3.37 -17.42
CA GLN A 85 16.81 2.37 -16.70
C GLN A 85 17.68 1.18 -16.29
N LYS A 86 18.49 0.63 -17.19
CA LYS A 86 19.44 -0.46 -16.86
C LYS A 86 20.46 -0.05 -15.81
N ALA A 87 20.98 1.17 -15.88
CA ALA A 87 21.93 1.68 -14.89
C ALA A 87 21.28 1.86 -13.51
N GLN A 88 20.00 2.26 -13.47
CA GLN A 88 19.32 2.61 -12.23
C GLN A 88 18.46 1.49 -11.64
N ILE A 89 18.02 0.48 -12.39
CA ILE A 89 17.06 -0.55 -11.94
C ILE A 89 17.41 -1.15 -10.56
N ASN A 90 18.69 -1.41 -10.31
CA ASN A 90 19.20 -2.02 -9.08
C ASN A 90 19.36 -1.06 -7.89
N SER A 91 19.14 0.23 -8.11
CA SER A 91 19.23 1.29 -7.09
C SER A 91 18.04 2.24 -7.11
N TYR A 92 17.11 2.06 -8.04
CA TYR A 92 16.04 3.00 -8.33
C TYR A 92 15.08 3.17 -7.15
N SER A 93 14.89 2.10 -6.39
CA SER A 93 14.13 2.05 -5.13
C SER A 93 14.81 2.77 -3.96
N ASN A 94 16.14 2.96 -3.99
CA ASN A 94 16.89 3.54 -2.87
C ASN A 94 16.49 5.01 -2.67
N GLY A 95 15.76 5.27 -1.58
CA GLY A 95 15.29 6.60 -1.20
C GLY A 95 13.94 7.02 -1.80
N LYS A 96 13.44 6.32 -2.83
CA LYS A 96 12.11 6.63 -3.41
C LYS A 96 10.95 6.12 -2.53
N PHE A 97 11.14 5.00 -1.85
CA PHE A 97 10.20 4.51 -0.83
C PHE A 97 10.10 5.42 0.40
N SER A 98 11.05 6.34 0.62
CA SER A 98 10.98 7.30 1.74
C SER A 98 9.71 8.14 1.68
N LYS A 99 9.29 8.57 0.49
CA LYS A 99 8.05 9.36 0.30
C LYS A 99 6.79 8.54 0.57
N LEU A 100 6.79 7.27 0.19
CA LEU A 100 5.69 6.34 0.49
C LEU A 100 5.58 6.13 2.01
N MET A 101 6.71 5.93 2.69
CA MET A 101 6.73 5.86 4.15
C MET A 101 6.30 7.18 4.80
N ASP A 102 6.71 8.33 4.26
CA ASP A 102 6.26 9.64 4.74
C ASP A 102 4.74 9.78 4.66
N PHE A 103 4.12 9.32 3.57
CA PHE A 103 2.68 9.30 3.38
C PHE A 103 1.99 8.34 4.36
N VAL A 104 2.48 7.11 4.49
CA VAL A 104 1.91 6.11 5.43
C VAL A 104 1.90 6.66 6.86
N PHE A 105 3.02 7.22 7.32
CA PHE A 105 3.12 7.78 8.67
C PHE A 105 2.36 9.10 8.86
N ALA A 106 2.06 9.84 7.80
CA ALA A 106 1.18 11.01 7.87
C ALA A 106 -0.30 10.61 8.02
N HIS A 107 -0.64 9.39 7.63
CA HIS A 107 -2.00 8.81 7.66
C HIS A 107 -2.04 7.51 8.48
N LEU A 108 -1.23 7.45 9.56
CA LEU A 108 -0.97 6.21 10.28
C LEU A 108 -2.24 5.58 10.86
N ASP A 109 -3.14 6.41 11.38
CA ASP A 109 -4.40 5.95 11.97
C ASP A 109 -5.30 5.30 10.90
N GLU A 110 -5.42 5.91 9.73
CA GLU A 110 -6.20 5.36 8.62
C GLU A 110 -5.61 4.04 8.11
N PHE A 111 -4.27 3.94 8.02
CA PHE A 111 -3.61 2.68 7.69
C PHE A 111 -3.78 1.62 8.79
N LYS A 112 -3.71 1.98 10.07
CA LYS A 112 -4.01 1.06 11.17
C LYS A 112 -5.44 0.55 11.11
N ILE A 113 -6.41 1.41 10.82
CA ILE A 113 -7.80 0.99 10.63
C ILE A 113 -7.89 -0.01 9.48
N MET A 114 -7.29 0.30 8.33
CA MET A 114 -7.30 -0.59 7.15
C MET A 114 -6.64 -1.95 7.43
N LEU A 115 -5.52 -1.96 8.16
CA LEU A 115 -4.70 -3.16 8.38
C LEU A 115 -5.13 -4.02 9.58
N LEU A 116 -5.70 -3.40 10.63
CA LEU A 116 -5.87 -4.03 11.95
C LEU A 116 -7.32 -4.10 12.43
N SER A 117 -8.27 -3.44 11.74
CA SER A 117 -9.66 -3.39 12.22
C SER A 117 -10.42 -4.73 12.12
N GLY A 118 -9.89 -5.71 11.38
CA GLY A 118 -10.53 -7.01 11.14
C GLY A 118 -11.47 -7.05 9.93
N GLU A 119 -11.80 -5.90 9.33
CA GLU A 119 -12.32 -5.85 7.94
C GLU A 119 -11.15 -6.14 7.00
N THR A 120 -11.33 -7.00 5.99
CA THR A 120 -10.22 -7.46 5.14
C THR A 120 -10.39 -7.11 3.68
N ASN A 121 -11.60 -6.86 3.19
CA ASN A 121 -11.84 -6.63 1.77
C ASN A 121 -11.10 -5.39 1.27
N CYS A 122 -11.18 -4.27 2.01
CA CYS A 122 -10.51 -3.04 1.62
C CYS A 122 -8.99 -3.22 1.52
N TYR A 123 -8.40 -3.93 2.48
CA TYR A 123 -6.96 -4.20 2.49
C TYR A 123 -6.55 -5.12 1.33
N GLN A 124 -7.32 -6.18 1.05
CA GLN A 124 -7.02 -7.09 -0.07
C GLN A 124 -7.10 -6.37 -1.43
N GLU A 125 -8.15 -5.58 -1.65
CA GLU A 125 -8.28 -4.78 -2.88
C GLU A 125 -7.16 -3.76 -3.03
N PHE A 126 -6.80 -3.10 -1.92
CA PHE A 126 -5.67 -2.17 -1.88
C PHE A 126 -4.34 -2.86 -2.25
N MET A 127 -4.04 -4.00 -1.62
CA MET A 127 -2.81 -4.76 -1.91
C MET A 127 -2.76 -5.26 -3.35
N HIS A 128 -3.87 -5.75 -3.89
CA HIS A 128 -3.96 -6.15 -5.30
C HIS A 128 -3.61 -4.98 -6.23
N ARG A 129 -4.11 -3.76 -5.95
CA ARG A 129 -3.79 -2.57 -6.76
C ARG A 129 -2.32 -2.18 -6.67
N VAL A 130 -1.76 -2.19 -5.47
CA VAL A 130 -0.34 -1.87 -5.23
C VAL A 130 0.57 -2.83 -5.99
N VAL A 131 0.32 -4.14 -5.87
CA VAL A 131 1.09 -5.19 -6.56
C VAL A 131 0.92 -5.08 -8.08
N ALA A 132 -0.30 -4.81 -8.57
CA ALA A 132 -0.54 -4.64 -10.00
C ALA A 132 0.26 -3.46 -10.60
N ILE A 133 0.33 -2.32 -9.90
CA ILE A 133 1.12 -1.14 -10.34
C ILE A 133 2.62 -1.50 -10.45
N ASP A 134 3.14 -2.22 -9.47
CA ASP A 134 4.55 -2.61 -9.40
C ASP A 134 4.94 -3.65 -10.45
N ILE A 135 4.10 -4.68 -10.65
CA ILE A 135 4.28 -5.67 -11.72
C ILE A 135 4.22 -4.99 -13.07
N GLN A 136 3.25 -4.11 -13.30
CA GLN A 136 3.12 -3.40 -14.57
C GLN A 136 4.40 -2.62 -14.91
N THR A 137 4.97 -1.92 -13.92
CA THR A 137 6.25 -1.19 -14.08
C THR A 137 7.38 -2.15 -14.47
N THR A 138 7.45 -3.31 -13.82
CA THR A 138 8.46 -4.34 -14.10
C THR A 138 8.35 -4.90 -15.52
N LEU A 139 7.13 -5.17 -15.98
CA LEU A 139 6.89 -5.67 -17.34
C LEU A 139 7.25 -4.63 -18.40
N GLN A 140 6.91 -3.36 -18.16
CA GLN A 140 7.30 -2.27 -19.06
C GLN A 140 8.81 -2.11 -19.17
N TYR A 141 9.54 -2.26 -18.06
CA TYR A 141 11.00 -2.26 -18.08
C TYR A 141 11.56 -3.38 -18.95
N ILE A 142 11.03 -4.60 -18.82
CA ILE A 142 11.46 -5.77 -19.60
C ILE A 142 11.23 -5.51 -21.09
N GLU A 143 10.04 -5.01 -21.45
CA GLU A 143 9.68 -4.67 -22.83
C GLU A 143 10.58 -3.57 -23.41
N LYS A 144 10.74 -2.45 -22.70
CA LYS A 144 11.52 -1.29 -23.18
C LYS A 144 13.01 -1.57 -23.32
N THR A 145 13.57 -2.36 -22.41
CA THR A 145 15.03 -2.62 -22.40
C THR A 145 15.42 -3.84 -23.23
N GLY A 146 14.44 -4.63 -23.68
CA GLY A 146 14.65 -5.90 -24.36
C GLY A 146 15.27 -6.97 -23.44
N ASN A 147 15.05 -6.86 -22.12
CA ASN A 147 15.56 -7.84 -21.16
C ASN A 147 14.91 -9.22 -21.39
N ASP A 148 15.68 -10.29 -21.26
CA ASP A 148 15.23 -11.65 -21.54
C ASP A 148 14.69 -12.40 -20.30
N ALA A 149 14.57 -11.76 -19.12
CA ALA A 149 14.23 -12.46 -17.87
C ALA A 149 12.95 -13.34 -17.95
N ILE A 150 11.94 -12.92 -18.69
CA ILE A 150 10.71 -13.71 -18.91
C ILE A 150 10.96 -14.82 -19.93
N SER A 151 11.54 -14.50 -21.10
CA SER A 151 11.75 -15.48 -22.16
C SER A 151 12.78 -16.55 -21.78
N SER A 152 13.71 -16.22 -20.88
CA SER A 152 14.69 -17.13 -20.31
C SER A 152 14.14 -17.98 -19.16
N GLY A 153 12.89 -17.74 -18.71
CA GLY A 153 12.27 -18.42 -17.59
C GLY A 153 12.77 -18.02 -16.19
N ARG A 154 13.66 -17.02 -16.08
CA ARG A 154 14.19 -16.55 -14.77
C ARG A 154 13.14 -15.78 -13.97
N LEU A 155 12.17 -15.18 -14.65
CA LEU A 155 11.03 -14.49 -14.07
C LEU A 155 9.74 -15.02 -14.69
N THR A 156 8.83 -15.53 -13.86
CA THR A 156 7.45 -15.79 -14.26
C THR A 156 6.53 -14.71 -13.70
N MET A 157 5.30 -14.64 -14.21
CA MET A 157 4.28 -13.72 -13.70
C MET A 157 3.94 -14.01 -12.23
N GLU A 158 3.89 -15.29 -11.86
CA GLU A 158 3.66 -15.74 -10.50
C GLU A 158 4.80 -15.33 -9.57
N LEU A 159 6.05 -15.51 -10.01
CA LEU A 159 7.21 -15.09 -9.22
C LEU A 159 7.25 -13.57 -9.06
N ALA A 160 6.98 -12.81 -10.12
CA ALA A 160 6.89 -11.34 -10.05
C ALA A 160 5.83 -10.91 -9.02
N HIS A 161 4.65 -11.54 -9.04
CA HIS A 161 3.59 -11.29 -8.08
C HIS A 161 4.00 -11.64 -6.65
N LEU A 162 4.62 -12.79 -6.41
CA LEU A 162 5.09 -13.22 -5.09
C LEU A 162 6.12 -12.25 -4.51
N LEU A 163 7.11 -11.85 -5.31
CA LEU A 163 8.17 -10.93 -4.88
C LEU A 163 7.61 -9.54 -4.55
N SER A 164 6.76 -9.00 -5.42
CA SER A 164 6.09 -7.72 -5.18
C SER A 164 5.20 -7.77 -3.94
N SER A 165 4.37 -8.81 -3.81
CA SER A 165 3.50 -9.03 -2.64
C SER A 165 4.28 -9.12 -1.34
N ALA A 166 5.41 -9.84 -1.34
CA ALA A 166 6.27 -9.99 -0.17
C ALA A 166 6.89 -8.65 0.25
N PHE A 167 7.32 -7.83 -0.72
CA PHE A 167 7.88 -6.52 -0.42
C PHE A 167 6.86 -5.58 0.22
N TYR A 168 5.67 -5.41 -0.39
CA TYR A 168 4.66 -4.48 0.14
C TYR A 168 4.01 -5.00 1.43
N THR A 169 3.85 -6.31 1.59
CA THR A 169 3.45 -6.88 2.89
C THR A 169 4.44 -6.47 3.96
N GLY A 170 5.75 -6.67 3.73
CA GLY A 170 6.77 -6.26 4.70
C GLY A 170 6.85 -4.74 4.91
N LEU A 171 6.44 -3.93 3.94
CA LEU A 171 6.24 -2.49 4.13
C LEU A 171 5.15 -2.20 5.16
N PHE A 172 3.98 -2.82 5.03
CA PHE A 172 2.86 -2.60 5.95
C PHE A 172 3.01 -3.31 7.29
N GLU A 173 3.86 -4.35 7.39
CA GLU A 173 4.26 -4.94 8.68
C GLU A 173 4.88 -3.89 9.62
N THR A 174 5.51 -2.84 9.09
CA THR A 174 6.02 -1.74 9.92
C THR A 174 4.92 -0.98 10.66
N VAL A 175 3.72 -0.89 10.06
CA VAL A 175 2.53 -0.30 10.69
C VAL A 175 1.88 -1.29 11.65
N ILE A 176 1.77 -2.56 11.27
CA ILE A 176 1.19 -3.63 12.07
C ILE A 176 1.96 -3.80 13.39
N HIS A 177 3.29 -3.71 13.35
CA HIS A 177 4.16 -3.82 14.52
C HIS A 177 4.39 -2.48 15.26
N ASP A 178 3.64 -1.43 14.92
CA ASP A 178 3.71 -0.12 15.56
C ASP A 178 5.13 0.46 15.64
N MET A 179 5.91 0.29 14.57
CA MET A 179 7.29 0.75 14.51
C MET A 179 7.36 2.28 14.45
N THR A 180 8.44 2.85 14.98
CA THR A 180 8.71 4.28 14.77
C THR A 180 8.96 4.54 13.29
N LYS A 181 8.64 5.75 12.82
CA LYS A 181 8.91 6.18 11.44
C LYS A 181 10.38 6.02 11.06
N GLU A 182 11.28 6.28 12.00
CA GLU A 182 12.72 6.15 11.77
C GLU A 182 13.12 4.69 11.57
N ASP A 183 12.67 3.80 12.44
CA ASP A 183 13.01 2.38 12.37
C ASP A 183 12.36 1.71 11.15
N ALA A 184 11.10 2.03 10.87
CA ALA A 184 10.41 1.60 9.66
C ALA A 184 11.21 1.99 8.41
N LYS A 185 11.67 3.24 8.29
CA LYS A 185 12.50 3.67 7.16
C LYS A 185 13.82 2.90 7.06
N LYS A 186 14.51 2.63 8.18
CA LYS A 186 15.74 1.82 8.20
C LYS A 186 15.49 0.39 7.71
N HIS A 187 14.41 -0.23 8.17
CA HIS A 187 14.03 -1.58 7.77
C HIS A 187 13.65 -1.65 6.28
N ILE A 188 12.82 -0.72 5.79
CA ILE A 188 12.45 -0.68 4.38
C ILE A 188 13.65 -0.38 3.48
N GLN A 189 14.60 0.43 3.92
CA GLN A 189 15.86 0.62 3.20
C GLN A 189 16.66 -0.68 3.11
N SER A 190 16.77 -1.43 4.21
CA SER A 190 17.46 -2.72 4.24
C SER A 190 16.77 -3.76 3.36
N MET A 191 15.44 -3.81 3.40
CA MET A 191 14.64 -4.64 2.50
C MET A 191 14.83 -4.25 1.03
N SER A 192 14.87 -2.96 0.73
CA SER A 192 15.11 -2.48 -0.64
C SER A 192 16.45 -3.00 -1.17
N TRP A 193 17.51 -2.97 -0.37
CA TRP A 193 18.80 -3.57 -0.77
C TRP A 193 18.72 -5.08 -0.99
N PHE A 194 18.03 -5.81 -0.12
CA PHE A 194 17.83 -7.25 -0.27
C PHE A 194 17.10 -7.61 -1.56
N PHE A 195 15.95 -6.97 -1.82
CA PHE A 195 15.17 -7.22 -3.03
C PHE A 195 15.91 -6.75 -4.29
N ASN A 196 16.64 -5.63 -4.24
CA ASN A 196 17.44 -5.16 -5.38
C ASN A 196 18.52 -6.16 -5.78
N ALA A 197 19.17 -6.83 -4.82
CA ALA A 197 20.14 -7.89 -5.13
C ALA A 197 19.47 -9.10 -5.81
N GLY A 198 18.25 -9.46 -5.37
CA GLY A 198 17.43 -10.49 -6.02
C GLY A 198 17.06 -10.11 -7.45
N TRP A 199 16.51 -8.91 -7.65
CA TRP A 199 16.14 -8.39 -8.97
C TRP A 199 17.33 -8.26 -9.92
N LYS A 200 18.47 -7.80 -9.42
CA LYS A 200 19.73 -7.79 -10.18
C LYS A 200 20.06 -9.18 -10.73
N THR A 201 19.96 -10.19 -9.88
CA THR A 201 20.23 -11.58 -10.25
C THR A 201 19.27 -12.07 -11.34
N ILE A 202 17.98 -11.72 -11.24
CA ILE A 202 16.96 -12.05 -12.24
C ILE A 202 17.26 -11.39 -13.60
N PHE A 203 17.56 -10.09 -13.60
CA PHE A 203 17.74 -9.32 -14.82
C PHE A 203 19.10 -9.50 -15.50
N GLU A 204 20.16 -9.84 -14.76
CA GLU A 204 21.54 -9.98 -15.29
C GLU A 204 21.94 -11.44 -15.57
N GLY A 205 21.02 -12.40 -15.48
CA GLY A 205 21.27 -13.79 -15.91
C GLY A 205 21.81 -14.72 -14.82
N GLY A 206 21.55 -14.43 -13.54
CA GLY A 206 21.84 -15.36 -12.45
C GLY A 206 20.88 -16.57 -12.41
N LYS A 207 21.25 -17.62 -11.66
CA LYS A 207 20.40 -18.80 -11.48
C LYS A 207 19.21 -18.47 -10.59
N VAL A 208 17.99 -18.59 -11.14
CA VAL A 208 16.72 -18.43 -10.42
C VAL A 208 15.82 -19.59 -10.84
N GLY A 209 15.22 -20.32 -9.88
CA GLY A 209 14.21 -21.35 -10.16
C GLY A 209 14.70 -22.74 -10.60
N ASP A 210 15.89 -22.88 -11.20
CA ASP A 210 16.38 -24.18 -11.72
C ASP A 210 17.02 -25.11 -10.66
N VAL A 211 17.01 -24.70 -9.38
CA VAL A 211 17.48 -25.54 -8.28
C VAL A 211 16.26 -26.05 -7.53
N MET A 212 15.74 -27.20 -7.98
CA MET A 212 14.81 -27.98 -7.17
C MET A 212 15.55 -28.34 -5.88
N TRP A 213 14.93 -28.04 -4.72
CA TRP A 213 15.45 -28.60 -3.47
C TRP A 213 15.48 -30.12 -3.62
N PRO A 214 16.59 -30.79 -3.29
CA PRO A 214 16.57 -32.24 -3.22
C PRO A 214 15.51 -32.67 -2.19
N ASP A 215 14.73 -33.69 -2.57
CA ASP A 215 13.72 -34.32 -1.71
C ASP A 215 14.29 -34.78 -0.36
#